data_AF-K0S080-F1
#
_entry.id   AF-K0S080-F1
#
_cell.length_a   1.000
_cell.length_b   1.000
_cell.length_c   1.000
_cell.angle_alpha   90.00
_cell.angle_beta   90.00
_cell.angle_gamma   90.00
#
_symmetry.space_group_name_H-M   'P 1'
#
loop_
_entity.id
_entity.type
_entity.pdbx_description
1 polymer ?
#
loop_
_entity_poly.entity_id
_entity_poly.type
_entity_poly.pdbx_seq_one_letter_code
_entity_poly.pdbx_strand_id
1 'polypeptide(L)'
;MEEESESESDPLGGPSAGGGPPLDDRILTVVRLARKDADGLRRVTPAHLSSELGLSVEDATRELCGLLAAVGSGAGFVFERVEMPTVGGDAPDGTNESAGNESEGKAVPPAATAMVFTFPDDFEGLARRSRRSSDWKRRLSSSAAALARALKVFTAFGLVISLAVLIVAAICVLAAALVAMARGGGDGHHRNGLMHRVRYLSLQLRSMLWLYAICGSAVDGNQDPFLREVAGDAALMLSLFCGNPMHPFFWFRVGGMRRRWARVRRGRGWGGVGLSSWSNGNGGGTWNEERRSSSSSAEQRGLLSMAVEFLFGPEGDEQQQQELEKWKFRAAIILALSSSTGGQGVALRDLLPYVDGPPVSAESASAVGETIRIVAYFNGRPVESAENGSGIDSRFCFPEIVSEMDYQKVMALADSEFSPPIFESGRADLTTILYREESHDFGGTPSAEVPEYLHERPHVLTRMSREDFGRCVLLGILNLVGLVWVKSAVMPGGLLQLPTSFARGKRRRGGNPELAAAASWLVIRVLSILRFYAGFFLLLPIMRLVVVLIRNHFVARRNDRRRAFVRANI
;
A
#
# COMPACT_ATOMS: atom_id res chain seq x y z
N MET A 1 41.20 4.04 7.85
CA MET A 1 41.45 3.92 6.40
C MET A 1 42.24 2.64 6.26
N GLU A 2 41.53 1.54 6.49
CA GLU A 2 41.96 0.15 6.28
C GLU A 2 40.77 -0.44 5.53
N GLU A 3 41.04 -0.86 4.29
CA GLU A 3 40.07 -1.49 3.41
C GLU A 3 39.95 -2.96 3.83
N GLU A 4 38.93 -3.28 4.62
CA GLU A 4 38.45 -4.66 4.73
C GLU A 4 37.54 -4.92 3.52
N SER A 5 38.07 -5.73 2.62
CA SER A 5 37.37 -6.28 1.47
C SER A 5 36.46 -7.41 1.95
N GLU A 6 35.17 -7.12 2.08
CA GLU A 6 34.14 -8.14 2.17
C GLU A 6 34.13 -8.93 0.86
N SER A 7 34.72 -10.13 0.92
CA SER A 7 34.62 -11.14 -0.11
C SER A 7 33.22 -11.73 -0.04
N GLU A 8 32.37 -11.24 -0.94
CA GLU A 8 31.11 -11.84 -1.36
C GLU A 8 31.42 -13.27 -1.82
N SER A 9 31.29 -14.21 -0.89
CA SER A 9 31.40 -15.63 -1.13
C SER A 9 30.09 -16.07 -1.78
N ASP A 10 30.05 -15.95 -3.10
CA ASP A 10 29.09 -16.65 -3.95
C ASP A 10 29.00 -18.11 -3.48
N PRO A 11 27.84 -18.59 -3.00
CA PRO A 11 27.67 -19.99 -2.70
C PRO A 11 27.76 -20.74 -4.02
N LEU A 12 28.96 -21.30 -4.26
CA LEU A 12 29.29 -22.34 -5.22
C LEU A 12 28.12 -22.68 -6.15
N GLY A 13 28.07 -21.95 -7.26
CA GLY A 13 27.28 -22.31 -8.42
C GLY A 13 27.67 -23.71 -8.85
N GLY A 14 26.95 -24.70 -8.33
CA GLY A 14 26.90 -26.03 -8.91
C GLY A 14 26.53 -25.87 -10.38
N PRO A 15 27.14 -26.66 -11.28
CA PRO A 15 26.85 -26.54 -12.70
C PRO A 15 25.35 -26.65 -12.90
N SER A 16 24.73 -25.61 -13.46
CA SER A 16 23.37 -25.62 -13.99
C SER A 16 23.34 -26.53 -15.24
N ALA A 17 23.66 -27.80 -15.04
CA ALA A 17 23.73 -28.84 -16.05
C ALA A 17 22.36 -29.48 -16.14
N GLY A 18 21.54 -28.91 -17.03
CA GLY A 18 20.25 -29.45 -17.39
C GLY A 18 19.33 -28.33 -17.83
N GLY A 19 19.43 -27.94 -19.10
CA GLY A 19 18.38 -27.19 -19.80
C GLY A 19 17.11 -28.03 -19.98
N GLY A 20 16.67 -28.68 -18.91
CA GLY A 20 15.41 -29.39 -18.86
C GLY A 20 14.25 -28.39 -18.95
N PRO A 21 13.07 -28.87 -19.37
CA PRO A 21 11.86 -28.07 -19.33
C PRO A 21 11.61 -27.54 -17.90
N PRO A 22 10.99 -26.35 -17.76
CA PRO A 22 10.69 -25.78 -16.45
C PRO A 22 9.88 -26.76 -15.60
N LEU A 23 10.03 -26.68 -14.27
CA LEU A 23 9.42 -27.61 -13.32
C LEU A 23 7.92 -27.83 -13.58
N ASP A 24 7.19 -26.76 -13.87
CA ASP A 24 5.76 -26.79 -14.22
C ASP A 24 5.46 -27.75 -15.38
N ASP A 25 6.26 -27.70 -16.45
CA ASP A 25 6.05 -28.54 -17.64
C ASP A 25 6.37 -30.01 -17.34
N ARG A 26 7.32 -30.27 -16.42
CA ARG A 26 7.60 -31.62 -15.92
C ARG A 26 6.44 -32.15 -15.09
N ILE A 27 5.88 -31.35 -14.18
CA ILE A 27 4.69 -31.71 -13.38
C ILE A 27 3.52 -32.03 -14.30
N LEU A 28 3.23 -31.17 -15.28
CA LEU A 28 2.16 -31.40 -16.25
C LEU A 28 2.38 -32.70 -17.04
N THR A 29 3.62 -33.04 -17.36
CA THR A 29 3.96 -34.29 -18.05
C THR A 29 3.69 -35.51 -17.17
N VAL A 30 4.06 -35.49 -15.89
CA VAL A 30 3.77 -36.58 -14.94
C VAL A 30 2.26 -36.75 -14.79
N VAL A 31 1.50 -35.68 -14.60
CA VAL A 31 0.03 -35.74 -14.49
C VAL A 31 -0.61 -36.24 -15.80
N ARG A 32 -0.03 -35.93 -16.96
CA ARG A 32 -0.48 -36.43 -18.27
C ARG A 32 -0.17 -37.92 -18.47
N LEU A 33 0.82 -38.48 -17.79
CA LEU A 33 1.13 -39.92 -17.85
C LEU A 33 0.42 -40.72 -16.76
N ALA A 34 -0.15 -40.04 -15.76
CA ALA A 34 -0.86 -40.65 -14.67
C ALA A 34 -2.09 -41.46 -15.13
N ARG A 35 -2.39 -42.52 -14.38
CA ARG A 35 -3.48 -43.46 -14.65
C ARG A 35 -4.83 -42.72 -14.63
N LYS A 36 -5.66 -43.01 -15.63
CA LYS A 36 -7.06 -42.59 -15.65
C LYS A 36 -7.90 -43.58 -14.86
N ASP A 37 -8.82 -43.05 -14.06
CA ASP A 37 -9.86 -43.82 -13.40
C ASP A 37 -10.98 -44.18 -14.40
N ALA A 38 -11.95 -44.98 -13.95
CA ALA A 38 -13.14 -45.35 -14.72
C ALA A 38 -13.93 -44.12 -15.21
N ASP A 39 -13.92 -43.04 -14.43
CA ASP A 39 -14.57 -41.75 -14.75
C ASP A 39 -13.75 -40.88 -15.72
N GLY A 40 -12.60 -41.36 -16.20
CA GLY A 40 -11.70 -40.61 -17.07
C GLY A 40 -10.85 -39.55 -16.33
N LEU A 41 -10.98 -39.44 -15.01
CA LEU A 41 -10.18 -38.53 -14.18
C LEU A 41 -8.76 -39.09 -13.97
N ARG A 42 -7.75 -38.23 -14.04
CA ARG A 42 -6.34 -38.59 -13.85
C ARG A 42 -6.00 -38.54 -12.38
N ARG A 43 -5.38 -39.60 -11.85
CA ARG A 43 -5.10 -39.76 -10.42
C ARG A 43 -3.61 -39.71 -10.14
N VAL A 44 -3.19 -38.78 -9.29
CA VAL A 44 -1.78 -38.55 -8.95
C VAL A 44 -1.61 -38.46 -7.45
N THR A 45 -0.66 -39.22 -6.91
CA THR A 45 -0.24 -39.11 -5.51
C THR A 45 1.01 -38.23 -5.39
N PRO A 46 1.18 -37.45 -4.32
CA PRO A 46 2.40 -36.70 -4.06
C PRO A 46 3.65 -37.58 -4.04
N ALA A 47 3.53 -38.81 -3.53
CA ALA A 47 4.63 -39.78 -3.52
C ALA A 47 5.07 -40.15 -4.94
N HIS A 48 4.14 -40.35 -5.87
CA HIS A 48 4.46 -40.63 -7.27
C HIS A 48 5.12 -39.42 -7.96
N LEU A 49 4.60 -38.20 -7.71
CA LEU A 49 5.20 -37.00 -8.25
C LEU A 49 6.62 -36.75 -7.68
N SER A 50 6.80 -37.00 -6.38
CA SER A 50 8.08 -36.92 -5.68
C SER A 50 9.09 -37.90 -6.26
N SER A 51 8.72 -39.16 -6.50
CA SER A 51 9.62 -40.17 -7.08
C SER A 51 10.04 -39.84 -8.52
N GLU A 52 9.14 -39.27 -9.33
CA GLU A 52 9.41 -38.94 -10.72
C GLU A 52 10.25 -37.65 -10.88
N LEU A 53 10.04 -36.67 -10.01
CA LEU A 53 10.68 -35.35 -10.13
C LEU A 53 11.90 -35.16 -9.24
N GLY A 54 12.11 -36.03 -8.26
CA GLY A 54 13.13 -35.86 -7.21
C GLY A 54 12.78 -34.75 -6.22
N LEU A 55 11.48 -34.44 -6.04
CA LEU A 55 10.99 -33.44 -5.09
C LEU A 55 10.76 -34.10 -3.73
N SER A 56 10.78 -33.31 -2.65
CA SER A 56 10.23 -33.78 -1.37
C SER A 56 8.73 -34.03 -1.51
N VAL A 57 8.17 -34.93 -0.70
CA VAL A 57 6.72 -35.20 -0.71
C VAL A 57 5.92 -33.94 -0.34
N GLU A 58 6.47 -33.10 0.54
CA GLU A 58 5.87 -31.82 0.93
C GLU A 58 5.84 -30.84 -0.24
N ASP A 59 6.94 -30.70 -0.98
CA ASP A 59 7.00 -29.84 -2.17
C ASP A 59 6.09 -30.37 -3.29
N ALA A 60 6.09 -31.68 -3.53
CA ALA A 60 5.18 -32.31 -4.49
C ALA A 60 3.71 -32.06 -4.13
N THR A 61 3.36 -32.12 -2.85
CA THR A 61 2.01 -31.79 -2.37
C THR A 61 1.68 -30.32 -2.60
N ARG A 62 2.61 -29.41 -2.30
CA ARG A 62 2.45 -27.97 -2.53
C ARG A 62 2.22 -27.66 -4.01
N GLU A 63 3.00 -28.27 -4.89
CA GLU A 63 2.86 -28.11 -6.35
C GLU A 63 1.52 -28.67 -6.87
N LEU A 64 1.07 -29.82 -6.38
CA LEU A 64 -0.24 -30.39 -6.75
C LEU A 64 -1.41 -29.53 -6.23
N CYS A 65 -1.31 -28.97 -5.03
CA CYS A 65 -2.27 -27.99 -4.52
C CYS A 65 -2.29 -26.71 -5.37
N GLY A 66 -1.12 -26.23 -5.80
CA GLY A 66 -0.99 -25.10 -6.72
C GLY A 66 -1.66 -25.39 -8.07
N LEU A 67 -1.44 -26.59 -8.63
CA LEU A 67 -2.07 -27.03 -9.86
C LEU A 67 -3.60 -27.17 -9.70
N LEU A 68 -4.07 -27.75 -8.60
CA LEU A 68 -5.50 -27.87 -8.30
C LEU A 68 -6.16 -26.48 -8.22
N ALA A 69 -5.51 -25.53 -7.56
CA ALA A 69 -5.97 -24.14 -7.52
C ALA A 69 -5.95 -23.46 -8.90
N ALA A 70 -5.01 -23.83 -9.77
CA ALA A 70 -4.93 -23.32 -11.14
C ALA A 70 -6.00 -23.90 -12.07
N VAL A 71 -6.32 -25.19 -11.94
CA VAL A 71 -7.34 -25.90 -12.73
C VAL A 71 -8.75 -25.47 -12.32
N GLY A 72 -8.99 -25.33 -11.02
CA GLY A 72 -10.27 -24.90 -10.48
C GLY A 72 -11.32 -26.02 -10.46
N SER A 73 -12.53 -25.74 -10.95
CA SER A 73 -13.66 -26.68 -10.89
C SER A 73 -13.37 -27.96 -11.69
N GLY A 74 -13.59 -29.12 -11.05
CA GLY A 74 -13.38 -30.44 -11.66
C GLY A 74 -12.06 -31.10 -11.27
N ALA A 75 -11.14 -30.36 -10.65
CA ALA A 75 -10.03 -30.96 -9.91
C ALA A 75 -10.40 -31.08 -8.43
N GLY A 76 -9.95 -32.17 -7.80
CA GLY A 76 -10.23 -32.45 -6.40
C GLY A 76 -9.13 -33.30 -5.79
N PHE A 77 -9.24 -33.58 -4.50
CA PHE A 77 -8.40 -34.55 -3.83
C PHE A 77 -9.24 -35.37 -2.87
N VAL A 78 -8.84 -36.62 -2.67
CA VAL A 78 -9.47 -37.57 -1.74
C VAL A 78 -8.37 -38.26 -0.95
N PHE A 79 -8.64 -38.57 0.31
CA PHE A 79 -7.77 -39.42 1.10
C PHE A 79 -8.17 -40.86 0.90
N GLU A 80 -7.24 -41.67 0.38
CA GLU A 80 -7.47 -43.08 0.19
C GLU A 80 -6.52 -43.88 1.06
N ARG A 81 -7.05 -44.92 1.69
CA ARG A 81 -6.22 -45.90 2.39
C ARG A 81 -5.54 -46.74 1.34
N VAL A 82 -4.23 -46.58 1.22
CA VAL A 82 -3.41 -47.41 0.35
C VAL A 82 -2.99 -48.62 1.18
N GLU A 83 -3.43 -49.80 0.74
CA GLU A 83 -2.89 -51.06 1.25
C GLU A 83 -1.42 -51.12 0.86
N MET A 84 -0.55 -50.91 1.84
CA MET A 84 0.88 -51.09 1.63
C MET A 84 1.10 -52.55 1.25
N PRO A 85 1.75 -52.86 0.12
CA PRO A 85 2.06 -54.23 -0.22
C PRO A 85 2.84 -54.80 0.96
N THR A 86 2.26 -55.79 1.64
CA THR A 86 2.97 -56.55 2.66
C THR A 86 4.18 -57.11 1.93
N VAL A 87 5.36 -56.54 2.23
CA VAL A 87 6.62 -57.01 1.68
C VAL A 87 6.68 -58.46 2.08
N GLY A 88 6.38 -59.33 1.12
CA GLY A 88 6.42 -60.77 1.26
C GLY A 88 7.86 -61.10 1.53
N GLY A 89 8.23 -61.13 2.81
CA GLY A 89 9.41 -61.84 3.24
C GLY A 89 9.14 -63.28 2.91
N ASP A 90 9.59 -63.71 1.73
CA ASP A 90 9.98 -65.10 1.50
C ASP A 90 11.11 -65.39 2.49
N ALA A 91 10.75 -65.58 3.76
CA ALA A 91 11.59 -66.19 4.75
C ALA A 91 11.77 -67.64 4.27
N PRO A 92 13.00 -68.08 3.98
CA PRO A 92 13.24 -69.44 3.55
C PRO A 92 12.90 -70.37 4.71
N ASP A 93 11.87 -71.18 4.46
CA ASP A 93 11.59 -72.51 4.99
C ASP A 93 12.43 -72.91 6.22
N GLY A 94 11.83 -72.72 7.39
CA GLY A 94 12.38 -73.12 8.68
C GLY A 94 11.26 -73.68 9.55
N THR A 95 10.92 -74.94 9.29
CA THR A 95 10.03 -75.80 10.07
C THR A 95 10.19 -75.59 11.57
N ASN A 96 9.13 -75.16 12.25
CA ASN A 96 8.87 -75.57 13.63
C ASN A 96 7.36 -75.50 13.89
N GLU A 97 6.75 -76.69 13.88
CA GLU A 97 5.46 -76.94 14.49
C GLU A 97 5.54 -76.59 15.98
N SER A 98 4.75 -75.62 16.41
CA SER A 98 4.34 -75.56 17.81
C SER A 98 2.92 -75.05 17.88
N ALA A 99 2.04 -75.99 18.22
CA ALA A 99 0.62 -75.80 18.39
C ALA A 99 0.31 -74.98 19.64
N GLY A 100 -0.75 -74.16 19.56
CA GLY A 100 -1.51 -73.72 20.72
C GLY A 100 -1.26 -72.28 21.15
N ASN A 101 -2.00 -71.34 20.57
CA ASN A 101 -3.14 -70.75 21.30
C ASN A 101 -3.87 -69.75 20.41
N GLU A 102 -5.16 -70.04 20.23
CA GLU A 102 -6.17 -69.16 19.67
C GLU A 102 -6.31 -67.93 20.57
N SER A 103 -5.80 -66.79 20.12
CA SER A 103 -6.35 -65.49 20.51
C SER A 103 -6.35 -64.62 19.27
N GLU A 104 -7.54 -64.55 18.69
CA GLU A 104 -7.96 -63.93 17.45
C GLU A 104 -7.79 -62.39 17.50
N GLY A 105 -6.54 -61.93 17.55
CA GLY A 105 -6.16 -60.54 17.31
C GLY A 105 -5.61 -60.42 15.90
N LYS A 106 -6.47 -60.44 14.88
CA LYS A 106 -6.08 -60.20 13.49
C LYS A 106 -5.55 -58.76 13.40
N ALA A 107 -4.24 -58.59 13.58
CA ALA A 107 -3.55 -57.32 13.46
C ALA A 107 -3.80 -56.80 12.05
N VAL A 108 -4.74 -55.85 11.93
CA VAL A 108 -5.01 -55.15 10.67
C VAL A 108 -3.70 -54.47 10.30
N PRO A 109 -3.11 -54.76 9.13
CA PRO A 109 -1.87 -54.12 8.72
C PRO A 109 -2.06 -52.61 8.72
N PRO A 110 -1.03 -51.82 9.10
CA PRO A 110 -1.12 -50.37 9.12
C PRO A 110 -1.42 -49.87 7.70
N ALA A 111 -2.68 -49.54 7.44
CA ALA A 111 -3.09 -48.92 6.20
C ALA A 111 -2.60 -47.46 6.23
N ALA A 112 -1.74 -47.10 5.29
CA ALA A 112 -1.27 -45.72 5.16
C ALA A 112 -2.31 -44.93 4.38
N THR A 113 -2.76 -43.79 4.92
CA THR A 113 -3.64 -42.90 4.17
C THR A 113 -2.80 -42.04 3.22
N ALA A 114 -3.06 -42.14 1.92
CA ALA A 114 -2.42 -41.32 0.90
C ALA A 114 -3.40 -40.28 0.36
N MET A 115 -2.92 -39.05 0.17
CA MET A 115 -3.66 -38.01 -0.54
C MET A 115 -3.59 -38.30 -2.04
N VAL A 116 -4.74 -38.45 -2.70
CA VAL A 116 -4.85 -38.68 -4.14
C VAL A 116 -5.50 -37.47 -4.78
N PHE A 117 -4.80 -36.83 -5.72
CA PHE A 117 -5.30 -35.72 -6.51
C PHE A 117 -5.97 -36.25 -7.78
N THR A 118 -7.13 -35.71 -8.11
CA THR A 118 -7.92 -36.03 -9.30
C THR A 118 -7.96 -34.80 -10.22
N PHE A 119 -7.65 -35.00 -11.50
CA PHE A 119 -7.66 -33.94 -12.50
C PHE A 119 -8.52 -34.33 -13.72
N PRO A 120 -9.28 -33.39 -14.31
CA PRO A 120 -10.03 -33.64 -15.53
C PRO A 120 -9.10 -33.79 -16.73
N ASP A 121 -9.59 -34.35 -17.84
CA ASP A 121 -8.77 -34.61 -19.02
C ASP A 121 -8.19 -33.34 -19.68
N ASP A 122 -8.86 -32.20 -19.53
CA ASP A 122 -8.48 -30.89 -20.07
C ASP A 122 -7.71 -30.01 -19.07
N PHE A 123 -7.22 -30.58 -17.95
CA PHE A 123 -6.54 -29.85 -16.87
C PHE A 123 -5.41 -28.94 -17.36
N GLU A 124 -4.65 -29.37 -18.38
CA GLU A 124 -3.54 -28.59 -18.94
C GLU A 124 -4.01 -27.30 -19.61
N GLY A 125 -5.13 -27.36 -20.34
CA GLY A 125 -5.73 -26.17 -20.96
C GLY A 125 -6.19 -25.17 -19.90
N LEU A 126 -6.81 -25.67 -18.83
CA LEU A 126 -7.27 -24.87 -17.70
C LEU A 126 -6.10 -24.26 -16.92
N ALA A 127 -5.08 -25.04 -16.58
CA ALA A 127 -3.88 -24.58 -15.88
C ALA A 127 -3.12 -23.52 -16.70
N ARG A 128 -2.93 -23.73 -18.01
CA ARG A 128 -2.28 -22.75 -18.91
C ARG A 128 -3.10 -21.47 -19.02
N ARG A 129 -4.42 -21.56 -19.11
CA ARG A 129 -5.31 -20.38 -19.15
C ARG A 129 -5.22 -19.59 -17.85
N SER A 130 -5.21 -20.28 -16.70
CA SER A 130 -5.04 -19.68 -15.38
C SER A 130 -3.70 -18.96 -15.26
N ARG A 131 -2.60 -19.63 -15.67
CA ARG A 131 -1.25 -19.05 -15.70
C ARG A 131 -1.15 -17.80 -16.58
N ARG A 132 -1.69 -17.85 -17.80
CA ARG A 132 -1.73 -16.66 -18.68
C ARG A 132 -2.50 -15.51 -18.03
N SER A 133 -3.60 -15.82 -17.33
CA SER A 133 -4.35 -14.79 -16.61
C SER A 133 -3.57 -14.22 -15.42
N SER A 134 -2.87 -15.05 -14.64
CA SER A 134 -2.05 -14.58 -13.50
C SER A 134 -0.85 -13.78 -13.97
N ASP A 135 -0.16 -14.24 -15.02
CA ASP A 135 0.97 -13.53 -15.62
C ASP A 135 0.55 -12.19 -16.20
N TRP A 136 -0.59 -12.15 -16.89
CA TRP A 136 -1.16 -10.91 -17.40
C TRP A 136 -1.52 -9.95 -16.27
N LYS A 137 -2.15 -10.44 -15.19
CA LYS A 137 -2.44 -9.63 -13.99
C LYS A 137 -1.16 -9.10 -13.33
N ARG A 138 -0.11 -9.92 -13.24
CA ARG A 138 1.19 -9.53 -12.64
C ARG A 138 1.92 -8.51 -13.51
N ARG A 139 1.88 -8.66 -14.84
CA ARG A 139 2.41 -7.66 -15.78
C ARG A 139 1.62 -6.36 -15.70
N LEU A 140 0.29 -6.45 -15.65
CA LEU A 140 -0.58 -5.30 -15.50
C LEU A 140 -0.30 -4.56 -14.18
N SER A 141 -0.21 -5.27 -13.05
CA SER A 141 0.08 -4.67 -11.74
C SER A 141 1.46 -4.04 -11.69
N SER A 142 2.48 -4.70 -12.23
CA SER A 142 3.84 -4.14 -12.35
C SER A 142 3.86 -2.89 -13.23
N SER A 143 3.22 -2.94 -14.41
CA SER A 143 3.12 -1.78 -15.30
C SER A 143 2.32 -0.63 -14.69
N ALA A 144 1.23 -0.93 -13.97
CA ALA A 144 0.43 0.07 -13.27
C ALA A 144 1.20 0.70 -12.11
N ALA A 145 2.01 -0.08 -11.39
CA ALA A 145 2.89 0.43 -10.35
C ALA A 145 3.98 1.35 -10.93
N ALA A 146 4.61 0.96 -12.04
CA ALA A 146 5.57 1.80 -12.74
C ALA A 146 4.94 3.10 -13.28
N LEU A 147 3.75 3.00 -13.89
CA LEU A 147 2.98 4.14 -14.38
C LEU A 147 2.59 5.08 -13.23
N ALA A 148 2.14 4.54 -12.10
CA ALA A 148 1.81 5.34 -10.92
C ALA A 148 3.04 6.09 -10.38
N ARG A 149 4.22 5.45 -10.35
CA ARG A 149 5.49 6.11 -9.97
C ARG A 149 5.87 7.21 -10.95
N ALA A 150 5.76 6.96 -12.26
CA ALA A 150 6.01 7.99 -13.26
C ALA A 150 5.04 9.18 -13.09
N LEU A 151 3.75 8.87 -12.89
CA LEU A 151 2.71 9.87 -12.69
C LEU A 151 2.99 10.72 -11.44
N LYS A 152 3.45 10.11 -10.33
CA LYS A 152 3.92 10.81 -9.12
C LYS A 152 4.95 11.88 -9.44
N VAL A 153 5.99 11.51 -10.17
CA VAL A 153 7.08 12.43 -10.55
C VAL A 153 6.55 13.55 -11.44
N PHE A 154 5.75 13.22 -12.46
CA PHE A 154 5.19 14.21 -13.37
C PHE A 154 4.23 15.18 -12.70
N THR A 155 3.37 14.72 -11.79
CA THR A 155 2.45 15.60 -11.05
C THR A 155 3.17 16.48 -10.06
N ALA A 156 4.17 15.96 -9.35
CA ALA A 156 4.95 16.75 -8.41
C ALA A 156 5.68 17.88 -9.13
N PHE A 157 6.32 17.56 -10.27
CA PHE A 157 6.99 18.55 -11.10
C PHE A 157 6.03 19.59 -11.69
N GLY A 158 4.88 19.14 -12.20
CA GLY A 158 3.83 20.03 -12.72
C GLY A 158 3.28 20.98 -11.65
N LEU A 159 3.10 20.50 -10.41
CA LEU A 159 2.64 21.30 -9.28
C LEU A 159 3.67 22.37 -8.93
N VAL A 160 4.95 22.00 -8.79
CA VAL A 160 6.05 22.93 -8.50
C VAL A 160 6.14 24.02 -9.57
N ILE A 161 6.05 23.67 -10.85
CA ILE A 161 6.04 24.64 -11.96
C ILE A 161 4.80 25.53 -11.88
N SER A 162 3.61 24.97 -11.64
CA SER A 162 2.38 25.76 -11.53
C SER A 162 2.44 26.79 -10.41
N LEU A 163 2.99 26.39 -9.26
CA LEU A 163 3.17 27.26 -8.11
C LEU A 163 4.20 28.36 -8.42
N ALA A 164 5.33 28.01 -9.05
CA ALA A 164 6.34 28.98 -9.44
C ALA A 164 5.78 30.03 -10.42
N VAL A 165 5.00 29.61 -11.42
CA VAL A 165 4.37 30.52 -12.37
C VAL A 165 3.34 31.43 -11.69
N LEU A 166 2.53 30.90 -10.76
CA LEU A 166 1.61 31.72 -9.98
C LEU A 166 2.34 32.75 -9.11
N ILE A 167 3.45 32.38 -8.46
CA ILE A 167 4.28 33.30 -7.68
C ILE A 167 4.81 34.43 -8.57
N VAL A 168 5.36 34.10 -9.74
CA VAL A 168 5.84 35.11 -10.70
C VAL A 168 4.71 36.02 -11.17
N ALA A 169 3.55 35.46 -11.51
CA ALA A 169 2.38 36.24 -11.92
C ALA A 169 1.90 37.19 -10.81
N ALA A 170 1.85 36.72 -9.56
CA ALA A 170 1.51 37.54 -8.40
C ALA A 170 2.50 38.70 -8.20
N ILE A 171 3.80 38.44 -8.34
CA ILE A 171 4.84 39.48 -8.27
C ILE A 171 4.66 40.51 -9.40
N CYS A 172 4.36 40.06 -10.63
CA CYS A 172 4.11 40.95 -11.76
C CYS A 172 2.86 41.83 -11.54
N VAL A 173 1.77 41.28 -11.03
CA VAL A 173 0.55 42.04 -10.70
C VAL A 173 0.82 43.05 -9.59
N LEU A 174 1.57 42.67 -8.55
CA LEU A 174 1.97 43.57 -7.47
C LEU A 174 2.81 44.73 -8.02
N ALA A 175 3.78 44.44 -8.89
CA ALA A 175 4.60 45.46 -9.54
C ALA A 175 3.77 46.39 -10.45
N ALA A 176 2.84 45.84 -11.22
CA ALA A 176 1.94 46.62 -12.07
C ALA A 176 1.02 47.53 -11.24
N ALA A 177 0.47 47.04 -10.14
CA ALA A 177 -0.32 47.82 -9.20
C ALA A 177 0.51 48.96 -8.58
N LEU A 178 1.75 48.69 -8.17
CA LEU A 178 2.68 49.72 -7.68
C LEU A 178 2.96 50.80 -8.73
N VAL A 179 3.19 50.42 -9.99
CA VAL A 179 3.42 51.37 -11.10
C VAL A 179 2.14 52.17 -11.43
N ALA A 180 0.98 51.53 -11.43
CA ALA A 180 -0.31 52.19 -11.66
C ALA A 180 -0.61 53.20 -10.55
N MET A 181 -0.41 52.83 -9.28
CA MET A 181 -0.49 53.75 -8.14
C MET A 181 0.53 54.88 -8.25
N ALA A 182 1.73 54.61 -8.77
CA ALA A 182 2.75 55.63 -8.98
C ALA A 182 2.45 56.57 -10.15
N ARG A 183 1.61 56.18 -11.12
CA ARG A 183 1.24 56.97 -12.32
C ARG A 183 -0.12 57.66 -12.23
N GLY A 184 -1.07 57.14 -11.46
CA GLY A 184 -2.45 57.65 -11.38
C GLY A 184 -2.66 58.95 -10.57
N GLY A 185 -1.61 59.53 -9.99
CA GLY A 185 -1.67 60.81 -9.28
C GLY A 185 -1.25 61.98 -10.16
N GLY A 186 -2.21 62.61 -10.85
CA GLY A 186 -1.99 63.76 -11.73
C GLY A 186 -1.58 65.06 -11.03
N ASP A 187 -1.71 65.16 -9.70
CA ASP A 187 -1.27 66.32 -8.94
C ASP A 187 0.03 66.05 -8.20
N GLY A 188 1.10 66.72 -8.64
CA GLY A 188 2.50 66.50 -8.27
C GLY A 188 2.87 66.63 -6.78
N HIS A 189 1.91 66.89 -5.88
CA HIS A 189 2.13 66.95 -4.43
C HIS A 189 1.67 65.69 -3.66
N HIS A 190 0.72 64.89 -4.18
CA HIS A 190 0.25 63.68 -3.49
C HIS A 190 1.06 62.41 -3.77
N ARG A 191 1.89 62.44 -4.81
CA ARG A 191 2.72 61.30 -5.22
C ARG A 191 3.81 60.95 -4.19
N ASN A 192 4.41 61.95 -3.56
CA ASN A 192 5.38 61.74 -2.47
C ASN A 192 4.72 61.15 -1.22
N GLY A 193 3.48 61.57 -0.91
CA GLY A 193 2.74 61.08 0.25
C GLY A 193 2.39 59.59 0.13
N LEU A 194 1.92 59.15 -1.03
CA LEU A 194 1.53 57.75 -1.24
C LEU A 194 2.75 56.83 -1.30
N MET A 195 3.85 57.25 -1.93
CA MET A 195 5.11 56.49 -1.92
C MET A 195 5.72 56.40 -0.52
N HIS A 196 5.63 57.47 0.28
CA HIS A 196 5.97 57.42 1.71
C HIS A 196 5.08 56.46 2.48
N ARG A 197 3.77 56.44 2.23
CA ARG A 197 2.82 55.55 2.90
C ARG A 197 3.04 54.09 2.55
N VAL A 198 3.32 53.78 1.28
CA VAL A 198 3.66 52.43 0.82
C VAL A 198 5.01 51.97 1.39
N ARG A 199 6.03 52.85 1.40
CA ARG A 199 7.31 52.56 2.08
C ARG A 199 7.13 52.35 3.58
N TYR A 200 6.26 53.13 4.21
CA TYR A 200 5.97 53.01 5.63
C TYR A 200 5.25 51.69 5.94
N LEU A 201 4.23 51.33 5.15
CA LEU A 201 3.50 50.06 5.29
C LEU A 201 4.40 48.85 5.01
N SER A 202 5.28 48.91 4.00
CA SER A 202 6.23 47.82 3.74
C SER A 202 7.29 47.70 4.82
N LEU A 203 7.76 48.82 5.38
CA LEU A 203 8.62 48.82 6.57
C LEU A 203 7.91 48.21 7.78
N GLN A 204 6.63 48.56 7.99
CA GLN A 204 5.82 48.10 9.12
C GLN A 204 5.50 46.60 9.00
N LEU A 205 5.09 46.13 7.82
CA LEU A 205 4.88 44.72 7.50
C LEU A 205 6.16 43.91 7.69
N ARG A 206 7.30 44.46 7.25
CA ARG A 206 8.62 43.84 7.45
C ARG A 206 8.98 43.70 8.93
N SER A 207 8.75 44.74 9.73
CA SER A 207 8.99 44.66 11.19
C SER A 207 8.05 43.67 11.86
N MET A 208 6.78 43.59 11.44
CA MET A 208 5.82 42.60 11.94
C MET A 208 6.24 41.17 11.58
N LEU A 209 6.62 40.90 10.34
CA LEU A 209 7.11 39.58 9.90
C LEU A 209 8.40 39.18 10.59
N TRP A 210 9.30 40.14 10.84
CA TRP A 210 10.55 39.88 11.56
C TRP A 210 10.34 39.64 13.07
N LEU A 211 9.44 40.41 13.70
CA LEU A 211 8.99 40.17 15.08
C LEU A 211 8.33 38.80 15.19
N TYR A 212 7.49 38.42 14.24
CA TYR A 212 6.88 37.10 14.18
C TYR A 212 7.95 35.99 14.02
N ALA A 213 8.94 36.17 13.14
CA ALA A 213 10.03 35.20 12.96
C ALA A 213 10.92 35.01 14.20
N ILE A 214 11.08 36.05 15.04
CA ILE A 214 11.93 36.01 16.24
C ILE A 214 11.14 35.60 17.48
N CYS A 215 10.03 36.29 17.74
CA CYS A 215 9.26 36.22 18.97
C CYS A 215 8.04 35.30 18.86
N GLY A 216 7.64 34.88 17.66
CA GLY A 216 6.43 34.07 17.46
C GLY A 216 6.40 32.82 18.35
N SER A 217 7.51 32.08 18.45
CA SER A 217 7.52 30.86 19.29
C SER A 217 7.53 31.12 20.80
N ALA A 218 7.71 32.37 21.26
CA ALA A 218 7.76 32.68 22.68
C ALA A 218 6.39 32.98 23.28
N VAL A 219 5.37 33.22 22.44
CA VAL A 219 4.07 33.73 22.91
C VAL A 219 3.06 32.60 23.15
N ASP A 220 3.01 31.56 22.30
CA ASP A 220 1.93 30.55 22.39
C ASP A 220 2.38 29.08 22.48
N GLY A 221 3.68 28.76 22.45
CA GLY A 221 4.20 27.38 22.56
C GLY A 221 3.82 26.40 21.43
N ASN A 222 2.78 26.69 20.66
CA ASN A 222 2.15 25.81 19.68
C ASN A 222 2.18 26.40 18.26
N GLN A 223 3.22 27.19 17.95
CA GLN A 223 3.30 27.85 16.65
C GLN A 223 3.89 26.94 15.58
N ASP A 224 3.25 27.00 14.41
CA ASP A 224 3.68 26.36 13.17
C ASP A 224 5.11 26.80 12.79
N PRO A 225 6.13 25.92 12.89
CA PRO A 225 7.51 26.28 12.56
C PRO A 225 7.67 26.70 11.10
N PHE A 226 6.77 26.24 10.23
CA PHE A 226 6.70 26.63 8.83
C PHE A 226 6.35 28.11 8.63
N LEU A 227 5.29 28.61 9.28
CA LEU A 227 4.89 30.02 9.17
C LEU A 227 5.98 30.96 9.67
N ARG A 228 6.72 30.54 10.71
CA ARG A 228 7.87 31.27 11.23
C ARG A 228 9.00 31.38 10.19
N GLU A 229 9.27 30.30 9.46
CA GLU A 229 10.30 30.25 8.42
C GLU A 229 9.90 31.10 7.21
N VAL A 230 8.66 30.95 6.75
CA VAL A 230 8.08 31.77 5.66
C VAL A 230 8.07 33.25 6.01
N ALA A 231 7.71 33.62 7.24
CA ALA A 231 7.75 35.01 7.68
C ALA A 231 9.19 35.57 7.69
N GLY A 232 10.17 34.75 8.07
CA GLY A 232 11.59 35.09 7.99
C GLY A 232 12.06 35.36 6.56
N ASP A 233 11.71 34.48 5.64
CA ASP A 233 12.08 34.60 4.22
C ASP A 233 11.36 35.77 3.53
N ALA A 234 10.07 35.98 3.84
CA ALA A 234 9.30 37.12 3.34
C ALA A 234 9.85 38.46 3.86
N ALA A 235 10.24 38.53 5.14
CA ALA A 235 10.88 39.72 5.71
C ALA A 235 12.24 40.01 5.05
N LEU A 236 12.97 38.97 4.65
CA LEU A 236 14.26 39.10 3.97
C LEU A 236 14.09 39.54 2.52
N MET A 237 13.14 38.98 1.78
CA MET A 237 12.76 39.44 0.44
C MET A 237 12.31 40.90 0.46
N LEU A 238 11.43 41.28 1.39
CA LEU A 238 11.03 42.67 1.58
C LEU A 238 12.23 43.59 1.90
N SER A 239 13.24 43.07 2.61
CA SER A 239 14.47 43.82 2.89
C SER A 239 15.35 44.02 1.64
N LEU A 240 15.36 43.06 0.71
CA LEU A 240 16.10 43.16 -0.56
C LEU A 240 15.43 44.15 -1.52
N PHE A 241 14.10 44.14 -1.60
CA PHE A 241 13.36 44.99 -2.54
C PHE A 241 13.06 46.40 -2.00
N CYS A 242 12.98 46.58 -0.68
CA CYS A 242 12.59 47.87 -0.08
C CYS A 242 13.68 48.50 0.82
N GLY A 243 14.79 47.80 1.07
CA GLY A 243 15.88 48.29 1.93
C GLY A 243 17.03 48.93 1.15
N ASN A 244 17.76 49.86 1.79
CA ASN A 244 19.04 50.35 1.29
C ASN A 244 20.12 49.30 1.62
N PRO A 245 20.68 48.56 0.64
CA PRO A 245 21.69 47.51 0.89
C PRO A 245 22.99 48.06 1.49
N MET A 246 23.17 49.39 1.45
CA MET A 246 24.31 50.09 2.06
C MET A 246 24.13 50.29 3.58
N HIS A 247 22.96 50.00 4.15
CA HIS A 247 22.74 50.18 5.57
C HIS A 247 23.40 49.05 6.39
N PRO A 248 24.32 49.33 7.32
CA PRO A 248 25.12 48.30 8.00
C PRO A 248 24.28 47.26 8.79
N PHE A 249 23.11 47.66 9.28
CA PHE A 249 22.18 46.72 9.93
C PHE A 249 21.59 45.66 8.98
N PHE A 250 21.58 45.89 7.66
CA PHE A 250 21.19 44.86 6.68
C PHE A 250 22.16 43.68 6.72
N TRP A 251 23.46 43.96 6.64
CA TRP A 251 24.52 42.95 6.69
C TRP A 251 24.62 42.25 8.04
N PHE A 252 24.38 42.99 9.14
CA PHE A 252 24.31 42.39 10.48
C PHE A 252 23.17 41.38 10.61
N ARG A 253 22.00 41.67 10.01
CA ARG A 253 20.84 40.75 9.98
C ARG A 253 21.06 39.55 9.06
N VAL A 254 21.60 39.76 7.86
CA VAL A 254 21.97 38.67 6.94
C VAL A 254 23.02 37.75 7.59
N GLY A 255 24.00 38.32 8.28
CA GLY A 255 25.00 37.57 9.05
C GLY A 255 24.40 36.77 10.22
N GLY A 256 23.45 37.35 10.95
CA GLY A 256 22.72 36.65 12.02
C GLY A 256 21.87 35.48 11.52
N MET A 257 21.18 35.65 10.38
CA MET A 257 20.42 34.58 9.74
C MET A 257 21.34 33.51 9.17
N ARG A 258 22.46 33.85 8.53
CA ARG A 258 23.44 32.86 8.04
C ARG A 258 23.98 31.98 9.16
N ARG A 259 24.21 32.53 10.36
CA ARG A 259 24.60 31.76 11.56
C ARG A 259 23.47 30.90 12.14
N ARG A 260 22.20 31.32 12.04
CA ARG A 260 21.04 30.48 12.41
C ARG A 260 20.80 29.37 11.38
N TRP A 261 20.83 29.68 10.08
CA TRP A 261 20.72 28.71 8.99
C TRP A 261 21.86 27.69 9.00
N ALA A 262 23.08 28.09 9.34
CA ALA A 262 24.19 27.17 9.54
C ALA A 262 23.96 26.21 10.72
N ARG A 263 23.26 26.63 11.79
CA ARG A 263 22.87 25.76 12.90
C ARG A 263 21.71 24.83 12.53
N VAL A 264 20.69 25.33 11.84
CA VAL A 264 19.54 24.53 11.40
C VAL A 264 19.96 23.48 10.37
N ARG A 265 20.83 23.81 9.39
CA ARG A 265 21.38 22.83 8.44
C ARG A 265 22.32 21.80 9.07
N ARG A 266 23.01 22.15 10.16
CA ARG A 266 23.82 21.18 10.92
C ARG A 266 22.95 20.28 11.82
N GLY A 267 21.75 20.72 12.21
CA GLY A 267 20.79 19.93 13.01
C GLY A 267 19.80 19.10 12.19
N ARG A 268 19.47 19.53 10.96
CA ARG A 268 18.63 18.80 9.99
C ARG A 268 19.47 18.42 8.77
N GLY A 269 20.32 17.42 8.93
CA GLY A 269 20.96 16.77 7.78
C GLY A 269 19.92 15.98 7.00
N TRP A 270 19.58 16.43 5.79
CA TRP A 270 18.82 15.66 4.78
C TRP A 270 19.63 14.49 4.18
N GLY A 271 20.66 14.00 4.88
CA GLY A 271 21.58 12.96 4.41
C GLY A 271 22.39 12.30 5.52
N GLY A 272 21.91 12.35 6.78
CA GLY A 272 22.53 11.64 7.90
C GLY A 272 21.67 10.46 8.32
N VAL A 273 21.77 9.35 7.58
CA VAL A 273 21.45 8.04 8.16
C VAL A 273 22.37 7.88 9.37
N GLY A 274 21.78 7.69 10.55
CA GLY A 274 22.48 7.69 11.82
C GLY A 274 23.52 6.59 11.92
N LEU A 275 24.78 6.97 11.77
CA LEU A 275 25.91 6.32 12.43
C LEU A 275 26.24 7.14 13.67
N SER A 276 25.46 6.96 14.73
CA SER A 276 25.84 7.41 16.06
C SER A 276 25.25 6.50 17.12
N SER A 277 26.17 5.83 17.82
CA SER A 277 25.99 5.06 19.06
C SER A 277 25.67 3.57 18.88
N TRP A 278 26.67 2.81 18.40
CA TRP A 278 26.94 1.50 18.98
C TRP A 278 27.43 1.72 20.42
N SER A 279 26.47 1.86 21.33
CA SER A 279 26.68 1.57 22.73
C SER A 279 26.49 0.07 22.91
N ASN A 280 27.60 -0.62 23.21
CA ASN A 280 27.64 -2.00 23.64
C ASN A 280 26.59 -2.27 24.73
N GLY A 281 25.63 -3.15 24.44
CA GLY A 281 24.55 -3.48 25.35
C GLY A 281 23.88 -4.78 24.92
N ASN A 282 24.47 -5.88 25.38
CA ASN A 282 23.96 -7.24 25.28
C ASN A 282 22.53 -7.33 25.85
N GLY A 283 21.51 -7.42 24.99
CA GLY A 283 20.11 -7.51 25.39
C GLY A 283 19.26 -8.12 24.28
N GLY A 284 18.72 -9.32 24.53
CA GLY A 284 17.91 -10.08 23.58
C GLY A 284 16.73 -9.26 23.04
N GLY A 285 16.73 -9.05 21.72
CA GLY A 285 15.71 -8.27 21.02
C GLY A 285 14.38 -9.00 21.00
N THR A 286 13.46 -8.58 21.87
CA THR A 286 12.02 -8.76 21.70
C THR A 286 11.56 -7.95 20.48
N TRP A 287 10.91 -8.62 19.52
CA TRP A 287 10.34 -8.08 18.27
C TRP A 287 9.32 -6.93 18.41
N ASN A 288 9.21 -6.30 19.59
CA ASN A 288 8.16 -5.35 19.93
C ASN A 288 8.65 -3.92 20.21
N GLU A 289 9.95 -3.68 20.36
CA GLU A 289 10.46 -2.35 20.77
C GLU A 289 10.57 -1.35 19.59
N GLU A 290 10.72 -1.83 18.36
CA GLU A 290 10.86 -0.96 17.17
C GLU A 290 9.56 -0.26 16.74
N ARG A 291 8.41 -0.65 17.30
CA ARG A 291 7.11 -0.01 16.98
C ARG A 291 6.86 1.30 17.75
N ARG A 292 7.46 1.50 18.93
CA ARG A 292 7.09 2.61 19.83
C ARG A 292 7.73 3.96 19.50
N SER A 293 8.75 4.01 18.65
CA SER A 293 9.41 5.25 18.24
C SER A 293 8.78 5.95 17.03
N SER A 294 7.70 5.40 16.46
CA SER A 294 7.05 5.96 15.26
C SER A 294 5.91 6.96 15.55
N SER A 295 5.39 7.01 16.77
CA SER A 295 4.22 7.85 17.12
C SER A 295 4.51 9.36 17.20
N SER A 296 5.77 9.79 17.40
CA SER A 296 6.15 11.21 17.41
C SER A 296 6.43 11.79 16.01
N SER A 297 6.39 10.96 14.96
CA SER A 297 6.63 11.40 13.58
C SER A 297 5.40 12.03 12.91
N ALA A 298 4.22 11.94 13.54
CA ALA A 298 2.98 12.51 13.01
C ALA A 298 3.01 14.06 12.96
N GLU A 299 3.75 14.72 13.85
CA GLU A 299 3.71 16.18 14.00
C GLU A 299 4.46 16.95 12.89
N GLN A 300 5.23 16.30 12.01
CA GLN A 300 5.96 16.99 10.93
C GLN A 300 5.90 16.27 9.59
N ARG A 301 4.70 15.85 9.15
CA ARG A 301 4.52 15.54 7.72
C ARG A 301 4.75 16.81 6.91
N GLY A 302 5.79 16.83 6.06
CA GLY A 302 6.04 17.96 5.17
C GLY A 302 4.92 18.16 4.16
N LEU A 303 4.71 19.40 3.67
CA LEU A 303 3.70 19.72 2.65
C LEU A 303 3.76 18.83 1.40
N LEU A 304 4.95 18.38 1.02
CA LEU A 304 5.13 17.47 -0.11
C LEU A 304 4.62 16.06 0.20
N SER A 305 4.86 15.55 1.42
CA SER A 305 4.28 14.29 1.89
C SER A 305 2.75 14.38 1.91
N MET A 306 2.20 15.48 2.42
CA MET A 306 0.75 15.76 2.38
C MET A 306 0.21 15.77 0.94
N ALA A 307 0.84 16.50 0.02
CA ALA A 307 0.40 16.57 -1.37
C ALA A 307 0.51 15.21 -2.09
N VAL A 308 1.57 14.44 -1.82
CA VAL A 308 1.74 13.09 -2.37
C VAL A 308 0.67 12.15 -1.81
N GLU A 309 0.39 12.21 -0.51
CA GLU A 309 -0.65 11.40 0.12
C GLU A 309 -2.06 11.78 -0.40
N PHE A 310 -2.33 13.06 -0.59
CA PHE A 310 -3.58 13.55 -1.18
C PHE A 310 -3.77 13.00 -2.61
N LEU A 311 -2.74 13.08 -3.44
CA LEU A 311 -2.81 12.69 -4.85
C LEU A 311 -2.80 11.18 -5.05
N PHE A 312 -2.02 10.45 -4.27
CA PHE A 312 -1.72 9.04 -4.52
C PHE A 312 -2.15 8.09 -3.42
N GLY A 313 -2.43 8.61 -2.23
CA GLY A 313 -2.80 7.82 -1.07
C GLY A 313 -1.70 7.53 -0.09
N PRO A 314 -2.06 6.79 0.96
CA PRO A 314 -1.07 6.31 1.90
C PRO A 314 -0.07 5.41 1.17
N GLU A 315 1.16 5.39 1.70
CA GLU A 315 2.25 4.63 1.10
C GLU A 315 1.99 3.12 1.18
N GLY A 316 2.56 2.37 0.23
CA GLY A 316 2.25 0.96 -0.02
C GLY A 316 2.60 0.01 1.12
N ASP A 317 3.41 0.45 2.08
CA ASP A 317 3.81 -0.31 3.26
C ASP A 317 2.59 -0.76 4.08
N GLU A 318 1.50 0.02 4.04
CA GLU A 318 0.23 -0.38 4.63
C GLU A 318 -0.34 -1.66 4.03
N GLN A 319 -0.24 -1.84 2.72
CA GLN A 319 -0.84 -3.00 2.08
C GLN A 319 -0.12 -4.27 2.55
N GLN A 320 1.21 -4.20 2.64
CA GLN A 320 2.01 -5.30 3.16
C GLN A 320 1.71 -5.55 4.65
N GLN A 321 1.52 -4.50 5.44
CA GLN A 321 1.16 -4.64 6.84
C GLN A 321 -0.27 -5.18 7.03
N GLN A 322 -1.24 -4.76 6.21
CA GLN A 322 -2.60 -5.29 6.20
C GLN A 322 -2.63 -6.76 5.78
N GLU A 323 -1.84 -7.14 4.78
CA GLU A 323 -1.67 -8.55 4.39
C GLU A 323 -1.07 -9.36 5.52
N LEU A 324 -0.04 -8.85 6.19
CA LEU A 324 0.56 -9.50 7.36
C LEU A 324 -0.44 -9.63 8.52
N GLU A 325 -1.19 -8.57 8.83
CA GLU A 325 -2.21 -8.57 9.88
C GLU A 325 -3.33 -9.58 9.57
N LYS A 326 -3.74 -9.69 8.32
CA LYS A 326 -4.71 -10.68 7.85
C LYS A 326 -4.20 -12.11 8.02
N TRP A 327 -2.93 -12.38 7.74
CA TRP A 327 -2.35 -13.70 7.98
C TRP A 327 -2.20 -14.01 9.47
N LYS A 328 -1.73 -13.05 10.27
CA LYS A 328 -1.69 -13.19 11.74
C LYS A 328 -3.07 -13.51 12.32
N PHE A 329 -4.09 -12.83 11.82
CA PHE A 329 -5.47 -13.07 12.18
C PHE A 329 -5.91 -14.51 11.85
N ARG A 330 -5.64 -14.99 10.63
CA ARG A 330 -5.94 -16.38 10.24
C ARG A 330 -5.23 -17.41 11.11
N ALA A 331 -3.98 -17.16 11.48
CA ALA A 331 -3.23 -18.04 12.38
C ALA A 331 -3.90 -18.13 13.76
N ALA A 332 -4.34 -17.00 14.32
CA ALA A 332 -5.07 -16.97 15.58
C ALA A 332 -6.38 -17.78 15.53
N ILE A 333 -7.10 -17.70 14.41
CA ILE A 333 -8.32 -18.50 14.18
C ILE A 333 -8.02 -19.99 14.09
N ILE A 334 -7.00 -20.37 13.33
CA ILE A 334 -6.59 -21.78 13.22
C ILE A 334 -6.27 -22.34 14.60
N LEU A 335 -5.60 -21.59 15.46
CA LEU A 335 -5.31 -22.00 16.83
C LEU A 335 -6.57 -22.15 17.68
N ALA A 336 -7.49 -21.19 17.61
CA ALA A 336 -8.76 -21.25 18.33
C ALA A 336 -9.61 -22.45 17.89
N LEU A 337 -9.67 -22.73 16.58
CA LEU A 337 -10.38 -23.89 16.06
C LEU A 337 -9.67 -25.20 16.44
N SER A 338 -8.35 -25.23 16.39
CA SER A 338 -7.55 -26.41 16.78
C SER A 338 -7.71 -26.75 18.27
N SER A 339 -7.79 -25.75 19.15
CA SER A 339 -8.03 -25.98 20.57
C SER A 339 -9.45 -26.44 20.85
N SER A 340 -10.46 -25.91 20.13
CA SER A 340 -11.86 -26.32 20.29
C SER A 340 -12.14 -27.76 19.85
N THR A 341 -11.38 -28.27 18.87
CA THR A 341 -11.56 -29.61 18.28
C THR A 341 -10.76 -30.70 19.00
N GLY A 342 -10.06 -30.39 20.10
CA GLY A 342 -9.28 -31.36 20.86
C GLY A 342 -8.17 -32.02 20.05
N GLY A 343 -7.60 -31.32 19.06
CA GLY A 343 -6.54 -31.84 18.19
C GLY A 343 -7.02 -32.73 17.03
N GLN A 344 -8.33 -32.85 16.79
CA GLN A 344 -8.87 -33.59 15.62
C GLN A 344 -8.61 -32.91 14.26
N GLY A 345 -7.95 -31.75 14.26
CA GLY A 345 -7.72 -30.92 13.08
C GLY A 345 -8.89 -29.98 12.79
N VAL A 346 -8.62 -28.97 11.98
CA VAL A 346 -9.58 -27.96 11.56
C VAL A 346 -10.18 -28.37 10.23
N ALA A 347 -11.51 -28.43 10.12
CA ALA A 347 -12.18 -28.73 8.86
C ALA A 347 -12.05 -27.55 7.88
N LEU A 348 -11.91 -27.82 6.57
CA LEU A 348 -11.88 -26.75 5.57
C LEU A 348 -13.14 -25.91 5.60
N ARG A 349 -14.29 -26.52 5.90
CA ARG A 349 -15.57 -25.83 6.08
C ARG A 349 -15.50 -24.72 7.14
N ASP A 350 -14.77 -24.93 8.23
CA ASP A 350 -14.63 -23.95 9.32
C ASP A 350 -13.70 -22.79 8.92
N LEU A 351 -12.82 -23.00 7.94
CA LEU A 351 -11.93 -21.98 7.41
C LEU A 351 -12.60 -21.08 6.35
N LEU A 352 -13.76 -21.46 5.81
CA LEU A 352 -14.44 -20.72 4.74
C LEU A 352 -14.75 -19.25 5.04
N PRO A 353 -15.19 -18.86 6.24
CA PRO A 353 -15.43 -17.45 6.56
C PRO A 353 -14.16 -16.59 6.46
N TYR A 354 -12.99 -17.21 6.58
CA TYR A 354 -11.70 -16.53 6.72
C TYR A 354 -10.93 -16.39 5.40
N VAL A 355 -11.49 -16.88 4.28
CA VAL A 355 -10.88 -16.75 2.94
C VAL A 355 -11.05 -15.34 2.33
N ASP A 356 -10.23 -15.03 1.33
CA ASP A 356 -10.20 -13.71 0.68
C ASP A 356 -11.52 -13.38 -0.04
N GLY A 357 -12.07 -14.37 -0.72
CA GLY A 357 -13.32 -14.29 -1.47
C GLY A 357 -14.26 -15.40 -1.03
N PRO A 358 -15.01 -15.23 0.08
CA PRO A 358 -15.92 -16.26 0.56
C PRO A 358 -16.90 -16.66 -0.56
N PRO A 359 -17.04 -17.97 -0.84
CA PRO A 359 -17.92 -18.46 -1.88
C PRO A 359 -19.38 -18.17 -1.55
N VAL A 360 -20.28 -18.40 -2.51
CA VAL A 360 -21.73 -18.24 -2.25
C VAL A 360 -22.26 -19.40 -1.38
N SER A 361 -21.68 -20.59 -1.53
CA SER A 361 -22.01 -21.78 -0.75
C SER A 361 -20.76 -22.58 -0.39
N ALA A 362 -20.82 -23.34 0.70
CA ALA A 362 -19.75 -24.23 1.12
C ALA A 362 -19.49 -25.37 0.12
N GLU A 363 -20.52 -25.76 -0.64
CA GLU A 363 -20.47 -26.83 -1.64
C GLU A 363 -19.85 -26.38 -2.98
N SER A 364 -19.60 -25.08 -3.16
CA SER A 364 -19.01 -24.60 -4.41
C SER A 364 -17.60 -25.16 -4.60
N ALA A 365 -17.23 -25.54 -5.83
CA ALA A 365 -15.88 -26.01 -6.12
C ALA A 365 -14.77 -24.99 -5.77
N SER A 366 -15.10 -23.70 -5.75
CA SER A 366 -14.20 -22.63 -5.31
C SER A 366 -13.92 -22.63 -3.80
N ALA A 367 -14.83 -23.20 -2.99
CA ALA A 367 -14.71 -23.24 -1.53
C ALA A 367 -13.41 -23.93 -1.10
N VAL A 368 -13.22 -25.15 -1.60
CA VAL A 368 -12.04 -25.99 -1.35
C VAL A 368 -10.77 -25.29 -1.82
N GLY A 369 -10.77 -24.72 -3.03
CA GLY A 369 -9.60 -24.04 -3.58
C GLY A 369 -9.18 -22.82 -2.77
N GLU A 370 -10.12 -22.02 -2.28
CA GLU A 370 -9.83 -20.83 -1.47
C GLU A 370 -9.35 -21.19 -0.05
N THR A 371 -9.91 -22.24 0.57
CA THR A 371 -9.47 -22.69 1.90
C THR A 371 -8.11 -23.38 1.84
N ILE A 372 -7.82 -24.14 0.76
CA ILE A 372 -6.50 -24.75 0.56
C ILE A 372 -5.40 -23.69 0.52
N ARG A 373 -5.67 -22.46 0.06
CA ARG A 373 -4.64 -21.40 0.10
C ARG A 373 -4.22 -21.06 1.53
N ILE A 374 -5.16 -21.08 2.47
CA ILE A 374 -4.85 -20.90 3.89
C ILE A 374 -4.05 -22.10 4.40
N VAL A 375 -4.49 -23.32 4.08
CA VAL A 375 -3.79 -24.56 4.46
C VAL A 375 -2.35 -24.56 3.95
N ALA A 376 -2.15 -24.25 2.68
CA ALA A 376 -0.84 -24.23 2.02
C ALA A 376 0.06 -23.13 2.58
N TYR A 377 -0.49 -21.96 2.92
CA TYR A 377 0.28 -20.87 3.55
C TYR A 377 0.85 -21.28 4.91
N PHE A 378 0.12 -22.10 5.66
CA PHE A 378 0.49 -22.55 7.01
C PHE A 378 0.98 -24.00 7.07
N ASN A 379 1.33 -24.59 5.93
CA ASN A 379 1.81 -25.98 5.84
C ASN A 379 0.92 -27.00 6.58
N GLY A 380 -0.41 -26.84 6.48
CA GLY A 380 -1.36 -27.73 7.15
C GLY A 380 -1.24 -29.17 6.65
N ARG A 381 -1.20 -30.12 7.58
CA ARG A 381 -1.09 -31.56 7.32
C ARG A 381 -2.46 -32.22 7.42
N PRO A 382 -2.83 -33.12 6.51
CA PRO A 382 -4.12 -33.77 6.57
C PRO A 382 -4.21 -34.73 7.76
N VAL A 383 -5.38 -34.77 8.40
CA VAL A 383 -5.70 -35.73 9.47
C VAL A 383 -6.48 -36.89 8.84
N GLU A 384 -6.10 -38.13 9.17
CA GLU A 384 -6.81 -39.33 8.73
C GLU A 384 -8.25 -39.30 9.28
N SER A 385 -9.21 -38.88 8.46
CA SER A 385 -10.63 -39.02 8.79
C SER A 385 -11.12 -40.39 8.32
N ALA A 386 -11.87 -41.07 9.19
CA ALA A 386 -12.27 -42.46 8.99
C ALA A 386 -13.43 -42.65 7.97
N GLU A 387 -13.93 -41.59 7.34
CA GLU A 387 -15.15 -41.65 6.52
C GLU A 387 -14.98 -40.92 5.18
N ASN A 388 -15.64 -41.46 4.14
CA ASN A 388 -15.68 -40.98 2.75
C ASN A 388 -16.43 -39.63 2.61
N GLY A 389 -16.04 -38.63 3.41
CA GLY A 389 -16.62 -37.30 3.41
C GLY A 389 -16.28 -36.51 2.15
N SER A 390 -17.07 -35.49 1.89
CA SER A 390 -16.79 -34.56 0.80
C SER A 390 -15.46 -33.82 1.05
N GLY A 391 -14.77 -33.38 -0.01
CA GLY A 391 -13.46 -32.73 0.14
C GLY A 391 -13.47 -31.50 1.06
N ILE A 392 -14.61 -30.84 1.28
CA ILE A 392 -14.73 -29.69 2.19
C ILE A 392 -14.80 -30.09 3.68
N ASP A 393 -15.12 -31.35 3.98
CA ASP A 393 -15.14 -31.91 5.33
C ASP A 393 -13.76 -32.43 5.77
N SER A 394 -12.77 -32.38 4.86
CA SER A 394 -11.40 -32.75 5.16
C SER A 394 -10.81 -31.88 6.27
N ARG A 395 -10.07 -32.52 7.19
CA ARG A 395 -9.49 -31.90 8.37
C ARG A 395 -7.98 -31.80 8.22
N PHE A 396 -7.42 -30.67 8.68
CA PHE A 396 -5.99 -30.40 8.65
C PHE A 396 -5.48 -30.00 10.04
N CYS A 397 -4.32 -30.51 10.43
CA CYS A 397 -3.58 -30.09 11.62
C CYS A 397 -2.44 -29.15 11.23
N PHE A 398 -2.10 -28.21 12.12
CA PHE A 398 -1.14 -27.14 11.87
C PHE A 398 -0.02 -27.16 12.92
N PRO A 399 0.88 -28.16 12.88
CA PRO A 399 1.86 -28.38 13.93
C PRO A 399 2.80 -27.19 14.11
N GLU A 400 3.20 -26.54 13.01
CA GLU A 400 4.11 -25.38 13.05
C GLU A 400 3.49 -24.21 13.83
N ILE A 401 2.27 -23.79 13.48
CA ILE A 401 1.57 -22.71 14.19
C ILE A 401 1.39 -23.06 15.67
N VAL A 402 0.95 -24.30 15.96
CA VAL A 402 0.70 -24.76 17.34
C VAL A 402 1.99 -24.81 18.15
N SER A 403 3.13 -25.12 17.52
CA SER A 403 4.43 -25.21 18.18
C SER A 403 5.10 -23.85 18.42
N GLU A 404 4.89 -22.87 17.53
CA GLU A 404 5.56 -21.57 17.59
C GLU A 404 4.78 -20.51 18.39
N MET A 405 3.45 -20.60 18.44
CA MET A 405 2.63 -19.60 19.12
C MET A 405 2.38 -19.94 20.58
N ASP A 406 3.04 -19.18 21.46
CA ASP A 406 2.75 -19.14 22.89
C ASP A 406 1.29 -18.69 23.10
N TYR A 407 0.44 -19.60 23.60
CA TYR A 407 -1.02 -19.44 23.71
C TYR A 407 -1.43 -18.13 24.39
N GLN A 408 -0.63 -17.65 25.34
CA GLN A 408 -0.87 -16.38 26.04
C GLN A 408 -0.78 -15.15 25.12
N LYS A 409 0.14 -15.14 24.15
CA LYS A 409 0.26 -14.05 23.19
C LYS A 409 -0.91 -14.02 22.21
N VAL A 410 -1.51 -15.17 21.92
CA VAL A 410 -2.64 -15.30 21.00
C VAL A 410 -3.92 -14.77 21.63
N MET A 411 -4.16 -15.09 22.90
CA MET A 411 -5.28 -14.53 23.66
C MET A 411 -5.14 -13.00 23.80
N ALA A 412 -3.93 -12.50 24.07
CA ALA A 412 -3.67 -11.06 24.09
C ALA A 412 -3.90 -10.37 22.72
N LEU A 413 -3.66 -11.08 21.61
CA LEU A 413 -3.95 -10.58 20.25
C LEU A 413 -5.45 -10.56 19.93
N ALA A 414 -6.22 -11.49 20.52
CA ALA A 414 -7.67 -11.51 20.37
C ALA A 414 -8.36 -10.36 21.10
N ASP A 415 -7.77 -9.87 22.21
CA ASP A 415 -8.43 -8.94 23.12
C ASP A 415 -8.14 -7.43 22.88
N SER A 416 -7.04 -7.04 22.20
CA SER A 416 -6.51 -5.67 22.43
C SER A 416 -6.30 -4.74 21.22
N GLU A 417 -6.23 -5.18 19.96
CA GLU A 417 -5.82 -4.24 18.87
C GLU A 417 -6.43 -4.52 17.48
N PHE A 418 -7.10 -5.66 17.33
CA PHE A 418 -7.61 -6.12 16.03
C PHE A 418 -9.12 -5.91 15.85
N SER A 419 -9.81 -5.44 16.89
CA SER A 419 -11.19 -4.96 16.78
C SER A 419 -11.26 -3.82 15.77
N PRO A 420 -11.92 -3.97 14.60
CA PRO A 420 -12.28 -2.82 13.80
C PRO A 420 -13.27 -1.97 14.61
N PRO A 421 -13.26 -0.64 14.43
CA PRO A 421 -14.25 0.22 15.06
C PRO A 421 -15.65 -0.30 14.71
N ILE A 422 -16.54 -0.32 15.71
CA ILE A 422 -17.94 -0.69 15.54
C ILE A 422 -18.52 0.27 14.51
N PHE A 423 -18.62 -0.18 13.27
CA PHE A 423 -19.39 0.52 12.25
C PHE A 423 -20.85 0.28 12.60
N GLU A 424 -21.48 1.26 13.26
CA GLU A 424 -22.93 1.28 13.40
C GLU A 424 -23.55 1.09 12.02
N SER A 425 -24.22 -0.04 11.83
CA SER A 425 -24.58 -0.62 10.55
C SER A 425 -25.71 0.12 9.81
N GLY A 426 -26.03 1.36 10.21
CA GLY A 426 -27.16 2.12 9.69
C GLY A 426 -26.83 3.14 8.58
N ARG A 427 -25.59 3.66 8.52
CA ARG A 427 -25.24 4.68 7.52
C ARG A 427 -23.73 4.72 7.36
N ALA A 428 -23.23 4.23 6.23
CA ALA A 428 -21.84 4.45 5.84
C ALA A 428 -21.69 5.95 5.52
N ASP A 429 -21.48 6.76 6.56
CA ASP A 429 -21.23 8.17 6.39
C ASP A 429 -19.94 8.31 5.58
N LEU A 430 -20.03 9.05 4.47
CA LEU A 430 -18.92 9.28 3.53
C LEU A 430 -17.65 9.77 4.23
N THR A 431 -17.79 10.37 5.42
CA THR A 431 -16.69 10.82 6.29
C THR A 431 -15.75 9.68 6.67
N THR A 432 -16.27 8.50 7.03
CA THR A 432 -15.47 7.32 7.43
C THR A 432 -14.68 6.72 6.27
N ILE A 433 -15.12 6.95 5.02
CA ILE A 433 -14.44 6.50 3.81
C ILE A 433 -13.35 7.51 3.41
N LEU A 434 -13.62 8.79 3.62
CA LEU A 434 -12.72 9.88 3.25
C LEU A 434 -11.54 9.98 4.21
N TYR A 435 -11.78 9.83 5.52
CA TYR A 435 -10.80 10.07 6.56
C TYR A 435 -10.67 8.86 7.46
N ARG A 436 -9.44 8.59 7.91
CA ARG A 436 -9.23 7.73 9.06
C ARG A 436 -9.67 8.52 10.28
N GLU A 437 -10.83 8.17 10.82
CA GLU A 437 -11.26 8.69 12.11
C GLU A 437 -10.23 8.23 13.14
N GLU A 438 -9.55 9.19 13.80
CA GLU A 438 -8.69 8.89 14.93
C GLU A 438 -9.60 8.28 15.99
N SER A 439 -9.49 6.96 16.13
CA SER A 439 -10.38 6.14 16.91
C SER A 439 -10.42 6.64 18.35
N HIS A 440 -11.48 7.39 18.69
CA HIS A 440 -11.84 7.67 20.06
C HIS A 440 -12.42 6.39 20.67
N ASP A 441 -11.69 5.88 21.67
CA ASP A 441 -12.04 4.89 22.69
C ASP A 441 -13.09 3.83 22.32
N PHE A 442 -12.57 2.62 22.09
CA PHE A 442 -13.29 1.36 21.89
C PHE A 442 -13.99 0.87 23.18
N GLY A 443 -14.95 1.62 23.69
CA GLY A 443 -15.78 1.26 24.85
C GLY A 443 -17.09 0.54 24.51
N GLY A 444 -17.26 0.09 23.26
CA GLY A 444 -18.47 -0.62 22.85
C GLY A 444 -18.56 -1.99 23.52
N THR A 445 -19.72 -2.31 24.09
CA THR A 445 -19.96 -3.65 24.64
C THR A 445 -19.93 -4.68 23.51
N PRO A 446 -19.20 -5.80 23.64
CA PRO A 446 -19.10 -6.81 22.58
C PRO A 446 -20.48 -7.43 22.34
N SER A 447 -21.18 -6.99 21.28
CA SER A 447 -22.41 -7.63 20.86
C SER A 447 -22.08 -9.01 20.28
N ALA A 448 -22.74 -10.04 20.77
CA ALA A 448 -22.38 -11.46 20.61
C ALA A 448 -22.48 -12.03 19.17
N GLU A 449 -22.74 -11.24 18.13
CA GLU A 449 -23.21 -11.82 16.86
C GLU A 449 -22.14 -12.12 15.80
N VAL A 450 -20.98 -11.44 15.76
CA VAL A 450 -19.83 -11.85 14.93
C VAL A 450 -18.57 -11.26 15.55
N PRO A 451 -17.52 -12.07 15.80
CA PRO A 451 -16.26 -11.52 16.28
C PRO A 451 -15.72 -10.46 15.33
N GLU A 452 -15.43 -9.30 15.89
CA GLU A 452 -15.10 -8.07 15.18
C GLU A 452 -13.93 -8.25 14.20
N TYR A 453 -13.00 -9.13 14.54
CA TYR A 453 -11.84 -9.49 13.73
C TYR A 453 -12.17 -10.15 12.36
N LEU A 454 -13.39 -10.65 12.14
CA LEU A 454 -13.81 -11.27 10.87
C LEU A 454 -14.07 -10.23 9.77
N HIS A 455 -14.19 -8.96 10.16
CA HIS A 455 -14.45 -7.86 9.26
C HIS A 455 -13.18 -7.39 8.55
N GLU A 456 -13.18 -7.49 7.22
CA GLU A 456 -12.17 -6.82 6.42
C GLU A 456 -12.41 -5.31 6.52
N ARG A 457 -11.37 -4.58 6.95
CA ARG A 457 -11.42 -3.13 7.12
C ARG A 457 -11.69 -2.45 5.77
N PRO A 458 -12.57 -1.43 5.71
CA PRO A 458 -12.75 -0.66 4.49
C PRO A 458 -11.45 0.07 4.14
N HIS A 459 -11.21 0.21 2.84
CA HIS A 459 -10.12 1.03 2.34
C HIS A 459 -10.44 2.50 2.58
N VAL A 460 -9.47 3.25 3.08
CA VAL A 460 -9.61 4.69 3.33
C VAL A 460 -8.96 5.46 2.17
N LEU A 461 -9.55 6.59 1.78
CA LEU A 461 -8.95 7.45 0.76
C LEU A 461 -7.64 8.06 1.25
N THR A 462 -7.56 8.60 2.47
CA THR A 462 -6.34 9.22 2.97
C THR A 462 -6.26 9.09 4.49
N ARG A 463 -5.03 9.06 5.03
CA ARG A 463 -4.79 9.18 6.48
C ARG A 463 -4.58 10.63 6.89
N MET A 464 -4.70 11.58 5.95
CA MET A 464 -4.60 12.99 6.27
C MET A 464 -5.75 13.39 7.19
N SER A 465 -5.44 14.30 8.10
CA SER A 465 -6.47 14.96 8.89
C SER A 465 -7.50 15.61 7.97
N ARG A 466 -8.73 15.75 8.46
CA ARG A 466 -9.81 16.42 7.71
C ARG A 466 -9.40 17.84 7.31
N GLU A 467 -8.65 18.52 8.17
CA GLU A 467 -8.12 19.85 7.90
C GLU A 467 -7.11 19.85 6.76
N ASP A 468 -6.11 18.96 6.78
CA ASP A 468 -5.05 18.94 5.77
C ASP A 468 -5.57 18.53 4.40
N PHE A 469 -6.50 17.56 4.37
CA PHE A 469 -7.21 17.24 3.13
C PHE A 469 -8.00 18.44 2.60
N GLY A 470 -8.72 19.15 3.48
CA GLY A 470 -9.45 20.36 3.12
C GLY A 470 -8.53 21.45 2.57
N ARG A 471 -7.35 21.64 3.19
CA ARG A 471 -6.30 22.57 2.73
C ARG A 471 -5.77 22.18 1.34
N CYS A 472 -5.54 20.89 1.06
CA CYS A 472 -5.12 20.41 -0.25
C CYS A 472 -6.19 20.63 -1.33
N VAL A 473 -7.46 20.34 -1.03
CA VAL A 473 -8.58 20.60 -1.94
C VAL A 473 -8.70 22.10 -2.23
N LEU A 474 -8.68 22.92 -1.18
CA LEU A 474 -8.74 24.38 -1.31
C LEU A 474 -7.58 24.91 -2.16
N LEU A 475 -6.36 24.45 -1.92
CA LEU A 475 -5.18 24.82 -2.70
C LEU A 475 -5.35 24.43 -4.18
N GLY A 476 -5.86 23.22 -4.46
CA GLY A 476 -6.15 22.76 -5.81
C GLY A 476 -7.19 23.62 -6.53
N ILE A 477 -8.28 23.97 -5.84
CA ILE A 477 -9.33 24.85 -6.36
C ILE A 477 -8.79 26.26 -6.61
N LEU A 478 -8.05 26.84 -5.66
CA LEU A 478 -7.44 28.16 -5.80
C LEU A 478 -6.45 28.20 -6.97
N ASN A 479 -5.63 27.16 -7.15
CA ASN A 479 -4.72 27.04 -8.30
C ASN A 479 -5.50 27.00 -9.63
N LEU A 480 -6.56 26.19 -9.70
CA LEU A 480 -7.40 26.10 -10.90
C LEU A 480 -8.08 27.44 -11.23
N VAL A 481 -8.71 28.08 -10.24
CA VAL A 481 -9.38 29.38 -10.38
C VAL A 481 -8.38 30.45 -10.78
N GLY A 482 -7.20 30.48 -10.15
CA GLY A 482 -6.11 31.41 -10.48
C GLY A 482 -5.68 31.27 -11.94
N LEU A 483 -5.49 30.05 -12.44
CA LEU A 483 -5.15 29.81 -13.84
C LEU A 483 -6.26 30.18 -14.82
N VAL A 484 -7.54 29.94 -14.46
CA VAL A 484 -8.69 30.39 -15.26
C VAL A 484 -8.72 31.91 -15.33
N TRP A 485 -8.47 32.58 -14.21
CA TRP A 485 -8.43 34.04 -14.13
C TRP A 485 -7.28 34.61 -14.95
N VAL A 486 -6.04 34.11 -14.81
CA VAL A 486 -4.87 34.56 -15.59
C VAL A 486 -5.12 34.35 -17.08
N LYS A 487 -5.66 33.20 -17.48
CA LYS A 487 -6.03 32.95 -18.88
C LYS A 487 -7.01 34.00 -19.39
N SER A 488 -8.05 34.31 -18.61
CA SER A 488 -9.07 35.31 -18.97
C SER A 488 -8.48 36.73 -19.03
N ALA A 489 -7.54 37.05 -18.14
CA ALA A 489 -6.85 38.34 -18.12
C ALA A 489 -5.90 38.53 -19.33
N VAL A 490 -5.30 37.45 -19.84
CA VAL A 490 -4.37 37.47 -20.99
C VAL A 490 -5.11 37.38 -22.34
N MET A 491 -6.35 36.87 -22.37
CA MET A 491 -7.16 36.79 -23.59
C MET A 491 -7.47 38.18 -24.19
N PRO A 492 -7.79 38.26 -25.50
CA PRO A 492 -8.13 39.53 -26.14
C PRO A 492 -9.28 40.24 -25.43
N GLY A 493 -9.10 41.50 -25.07
CA GLY A 493 -10.05 42.28 -24.26
C GLY A 493 -9.88 42.14 -22.73
N GLY A 494 -8.93 41.31 -22.27
CA GLY A 494 -8.60 41.14 -20.86
C GLY A 494 -7.72 42.27 -20.28
N LEU A 495 -7.67 42.37 -18.96
CA LEU A 495 -6.95 43.43 -18.23
C LEU A 495 -5.43 43.43 -18.50
N LEU A 496 -4.85 42.27 -18.79
CA LEU A 496 -3.44 42.06 -19.10
C LEU A 496 -3.23 41.79 -20.59
N GLN A 497 -4.11 42.33 -21.45
CA GLN A 497 -4.01 42.14 -22.89
C GLN A 497 -2.59 42.48 -23.35
N LEU A 498 -1.84 41.44 -23.69
CA LEU A 498 -0.55 41.59 -24.35
C LEU A 498 -0.83 42.38 -25.64
N PRO A 499 -0.04 43.42 -25.96
CA PRO A 499 -0.26 44.26 -27.12
C PRO A 499 -0.13 43.42 -28.40
N THR A 500 -1.24 42.81 -28.79
CA THR A 500 -1.47 42.09 -30.04
C THR A 500 -1.73 43.07 -31.19
N SER A 501 -1.73 44.37 -30.89
CA SER A 501 -1.91 45.48 -31.82
C SER A 501 -0.82 45.59 -32.90
N PHE A 502 0.20 44.72 -32.91
CA PHE A 502 1.13 44.62 -34.04
C PHE A 502 0.49 44.05 -35.32
N ALA A 503 -0.69 43.43 -35.25
CA ALA A 503 -1.36 42.87 -36.42
C ALA A 503 -2.15 43.89 -37.28
N ARG A 504 -2.41 45.12 -36.79
CA ARG A 504 -3.21 46.10 -37.54
C ARG A 504 -2.75 47.54 -37.30
N GLY A 505 -1.78 47.99 -38.10
CA GLY A 505 -1.63 49.40 -38.43
C GLY A 505 -0.42 50.13 -37.84
N LYS A 506 0.38 50.69 -38.77
CA LYS A 506 1.52 51.61 -38.59
C LYS A 506 2.83 51.00 -38.08
N ARG A 507 3.65 50.63 -39.08
CA ARG A 507 5.12 50.54 -39.08
C ARG A 507 5.78 51.59 -38.17
N ARG A 508 5.95 51.32 -36.87
CA ARG A 508 7.00 51.97 -36.08
C ARG A 508 8.23 51.07 -36.12
N ARG A 509 9.22 51.57 -36.86
CA ARG A 509 10.49 50.98 -37.27
C ARG A 509 11.33 50.65 -36.03
N GLY A 510 11.56 49.37 -35.72
CA GLY A 510 12.64 48.98 -34.80
C GLY A 510 12.46 47.72 -33.93
N GLY A 511 11.25 47.17 -33.75
CA GLY A 511 11.04 45.96 -32.93
C GLY A 511 10.76 44.72 -33.77
N ASN A 512 11.43 43.59 -33.51
CA ASN A 512 11.21 42.31 -34.19
C ASN A 512 9.80 41.75 -33.83
N PRO A 513 8.81 41.81 -34.73
CA PRO A 513 7.44 41.39 -34.44
C PRO A 513 7.31 39.88 -34.23
N GLU A 514 8.25 39.10 -34.77
CA GLU A 514 8.29 37.64 -34.65
C GLU A 514 8.53 37.18 -33.22
N LEU A 515 9.42 37.85 -32.47
CA LEU A 515 9.71 37.53 -31.07
C LEU A 515 8.48 37.76 -30.17
N ALA A 516 7.73 38.83 -30.42
CA ALA A 516 6.53 39.13 -29.64
C ALA A 516 5.40 38.11 -29.91
N ALA A 517 5.22 37.70 -31.17
CA ALA A 517 4.26 36.67 -31.54
C ALA A 517 4.64 35.30 -30.95
N ALA A 518 5.92 34.91 -31.03
CA ALA A 518 6.42 33.68 -30.44
C ALA A 518 6.25 33.65 -28.91
N ALA A 519 6.54 34.77 -28.23
CA ALA A 519 6.35 34.88 -26.78
C ALA A 519 4.87 34.75 -26.38
N SER A 520 3.95 35.43 -27.08
CA SER A 520 2.51 35.32 -26.80
C SER A 520 2.00 33.90 -27.02
N TRP A 521 2.43 33.24 -28.10
CA TRP A 521 2.08 31.85 -28.36
C TRP A 521 2.60 30.90 -27.27
N LEU A 522 3.85 31.09 -26.83
CA LEU A 522 4.46 30.31 -25.76
C LEU A 522 3.70 30.48 -24.43
N VAL A 523 3.31 31.70 -24.06
CA VAL A 523 2.52 31.97 -22.85
C VAL A 523 1.16 31.26 -22.90
N ILE A 524 0.46 31.34 -24.04
CA ILE A 524 -0.84 30.67 -24.20
C ILE A 524 -0.68 29.15 -24.07
N ARG A 525 0.36 28.56 -24.66
CA ARG A 525 0.65 27.12 -24.56
C ARG A 525 0.98 26.71 -23.14
N VAL A 526 1.84 27.46 -22.45
CA VAL A 526 2.20 27.20 -21.05
C VAL A 526 0.97 27.28 -20.15
N LEU A 527 0.11 28.31 -20.28
CA LEU A 527 -1.13 28.42 -19.51
C LEU A 527 -2.10 27.26 -19.78
N SER A 528 -2.16 26.77 -21.02
CA SER A 528 -2.99 25.60 -21.35
C SER A 528 -2.47 24.33 -20.66
N ILE A 529 -1.15 24.12 -20.65
CA ILE A 529 -0.51 22.99 -19.97
C ILE A 529 -0.75 23.09 -18.45
N LEU A 530 -0.55 24.27 -17.86
CA LEU A 530 -0.78 24.50 -16.44
C LEU A 530 -2.24 24.26 -16.05
N ARG A 531 -3.20 24.72 -16.86
CA ARG A 531 -4.62 24.45 -16.63
C ARG A 531 -4.92 22.96 -16.65
N PHE A 532 -4.31 22.22 -17.58
CA PHE A 532 -4.42 20.77 -17.62
C PHE A 532 -3.89 20.14 -16.32
N TYR A 533 -2.72 20.56 -15.84
CA TYR A 533 -2.16 20.08 -14.57
C TYR A 533 -3.05 20.40 -13.37
N ALA A 534 -3.59 21.61 -13.26
CA ALA A 534 -4.48 21.97 -12.16
C ALA A 534 -5.80 21.17 -12.20
N GLY A 535 -6.35 20.93 -13.40
CA GLY A 535 -7.48 20.03 -13.57
C GLY A 535 -7.14 18.60 -13.15
N PHE A 536 -5.97 18.10 -13.54
CA PHE A 536 -5.49 16.78 -13.20
C PHE A 536 -5.26 16.58 -11.69
N PHE A 537 -4.76 17.62 -11.00
CA PHE A 537 -4.58 17.64 -9.56
C PHE A 537 -5.87 17.39 -8.78
N LEU A 538 -7.01 17.90 -9.28
CA LEU A 538 -8.33 17.65 -8.68
C LEU A 538 -8.98 16.36 -9.18
N LEU A 539 -8.77 16.01 -10.45
CA LEU A 539 -9.34 14.81 -11.06
C LEU A 539 -8.78 13.52 -10.44
N LEU A 540 -7.49 13.48 -10.11
CA LEU A 540 -6.84 12.30 -9.54
C LEU A 540 -7.47 11.82 -8.22
N PRO A 541 -7.61 12.67 -7.18
CA PRO A 541 -8.30 12.30 -5.94
C PRO A 541 -9.74 11.82 -6.17
N ILE A 542 -10.46 12.42 -7.13
CA ILE A 542 -11.84 12.01 -7.46
C ILE A 542 -11.87 10.62 -8.08
N MET A 543 -11.01 10.36 -9.08
CA MET A 543 -10.90 9.02 -9.69
C MET A 543 -10.52 7.97 -8.65
N ARG A 544 -9.62 8.33 -7.73
CA ARG A 544 -9.20 7.46 -6.63
C ARG A 544 -10.32 7.21 -5.63
N LEU A 545 -11.10 8.23 -5.28
CA LEU A 545 -12.30 8.09 -4.45
C LEU A 545 -13.29 7.10 -5.07
N VAL A 546 -13.54 7.20 -6.38
CA VAL A 546 -14.40 6.23 -7.09
C VAL A 546 -13.85 4.80 -6.97
N VAL A 547 -12.54 4.60 -7.15
CA VAL A 547 -11.92 3.28 -6.98
C VAL A 547 -12.06 2.77 -5.55
N VAL A 548 -11.85 3.61 -4.54
CA VAL A 548 -12.01 3.25 -3.12
C VAL A 548 -13.47 2.89 -2.81
N LEU A 549 -14.45 3.65 -3.33
CA LEU A 549 -15.87 3.35 -3.17
C LEU A 549 -16.24 2.00 -3.78
N ILE A 550 -15.74 1.70 -4.99
CA ILE A 550 -15.96 0.40 -5.64
C ILE A 550 -15.33 -0.72 -4.81
N ARG A 551 -14.08 -0.55 -4.33
CA ARG A 551 -13.41 -1.54 -3.48
C ARG A 551 -14.17 -1.76 -2.17
N ASN A 552 -14.62 -0.70 -1.52
CA ASN A 552 -15.37 -0.77 -0.27
C ASN A 552 -16.72 -1.44 -0.46
N HIS A 553 -17.39 -1.23 -1.60
CA HIS A 553 -18.59 -1.97 -1.96
C HIS A 553 -18.33 -3.48 -2.04
N PHE A 554 -17.21 -3.90 -2.67
CA PHE A 554 -16.82 -5.31 -2.70
C PHE A 554 -16.41 -5.85 -1.33
N VAL A 555 -15.73 -5.07 -0.49
CA VAL A 555 -15.41 -5.42 0.90
C VAL A 555 -16.69 -5.63 1.70
N ALA A 556 -17.66 -4.70 1.62
CA ALA A 556 -18.95 -4.82 2.29
C ALA A 556 -19.68 -6.09 1.87
N ARG A 557 -19.76 -6.35 0.56
CA ARG A 557 -20.39 -7.58 0.03
C ARG A 557 -19.70 -8.85 0.51
N ARG A 558 -18.37 -8.85 0.64
CA ARG A 558 -17.61 -10.00 1.19
C ARG A 558 -17.87 -10.17 2.68
N ASN A 559 -17.86 -9.08 3.43
CA ASN A 559 -18.19 -9.07 4.86
C ASN A 559 -19.61 -9.60 5.12
N ASP A 560 -20.59 -9.24 4.30
CA ASP A 560 -21.95 -9.76 4.40
C ASP A 560 -22.02 -11.27 4.15
N ARG A 561 -21.23 -11.79 3.19
CA ARG A 561 -21.12 -13.24 2.98
C ARG A 561 -20.47 -13.94 4.18
N ARG A 562 -19.42 -13.36 4.78
CA ARG A 562 -18.79 -13.91 5.99
C ARG A 562 -19.79 -13.99 7.14
N ARG A 563 -20.57 -12.92 7.35
CA ARG A 563 -21.67 -12.90 8.33
C ARG A 563 -22.69 -14.01 8.07
N ALA A 564 -23.05 -14.24 6.81
CA ALA A 564 -23.99 -15.30 6.44
C ALA A 564 -23.46 -16.70 6.80
N PHE A 565 -22.17 -16.97 6.58
CA PHE A 565 -21.56 -18.25 6.98
C PHE A 565 -21.50 -18.42 8.49
N VAL A 566 -21.13 -17.37 9.23
CA VAL A 566 -21.07 -17.43 10.70
C VAL A 566 -22.46 -17.71 11.27
N ARG A 567 -23.50 -17.02 10.78
CA ARG A 567 -24.89 -17.26 11.20
C ARG A 567 -25.45 -18.61 10.79
N ALA A 568 -24.92 -19.24 9.75
CA ALA A 568 -25.37 -20.57 9.33
C ALA A 568 -24.72 -21.71 10.13
N ASN A 569 -23.61 -21.42 10.82
CA ASN A 569 -22.87 -22.39 11.62
C ASN A 569 -23.17 -22.27 13.13
N ILE A 570 -23.77 -21.16 13.57
CA ILE A 570 -24.39 -21.01 14.90
C ILE A 570 -25.82 -21.55 14.80
#